data_AF-A0AAU0NQ52-F1
#
_entry.id   AF-A0AAU0NQ52-F1
#
_cell.length_a   1.000
_cell.length_b   1.000
_cell.length_c   1.000
_cell.angle_alpha   90.00
_cell.angle_beta   90.00
_cell.angle_gamma   90.00
#
_symmetry.space_group_name_H-M   'P 1'
#
loop_
_entity.id
_entity.type
_entity.pdbx_description
1 polymer ?
#
loop_
_entity_poly.entity_id
_entity_poly.type
_entity_poly.pdbx_seq_one_letter_code
_entity_poly.pdbx_strand_id
1 'polypeptide(L)'
;MNEELKKSQELIDFIYESPTAFHVVHNLKKLLSNYGFIELKEEDSWSLKKGGKYFVQKNNSALTAFVVGKGELEKDGFKIIGAHTDSPGFKIKPNADIEVEGEYVKLNTEVYGGPIINTWLDRPLSLAGRVAIKSKNPFYPEERLLNIKKPILIIPNLAIHMNRNINSGIELNRQKDILPLLSMVNEKFEKEKYLIKVISQELGVKEEDILDFDLFLYDTAKGCIMGLNDEFISSARLDDLIMVHSGIKALVNTEVGDSTNIMICFDNEEVGSTTKQGADSPMLSIILERIALSLLKSREDYYRALAKSFIISCDLGHALHPNYAEKSDPANRPIINKGPIIKSSASQSYTSDAVSSAVYKNICSRAEVPVQIFVNRSDEKGGSTIGPISSSHVNINSVDMGLAILSMHSVRELAGVKDYMYATKSFEEFYTL
;
A
#
# COMPACT_ATOMS: atom_id res chain seq x y z
N MET A 1 27.44 -0.38 -7.61
CA MET A 1 26.00 -0.11 -7.80
C MET A 1 25.78 1.39 -7.76
N ASN A 2 25.20 1.98 -8.81
CA ASN A 2 24.85 3.40 -8.87
C ASN A 2 23.85 3.75 -7.75
N GLU A 3 23.76 5.02 -7.34
CA GLU A 3 22.88 5.49 -6.26
C GLU A 3 21.40 5.12 -6.50
N GLU A 4 20.93 5.26 -7.73
CA GLU A 4 19.56 4.88 -8.13
C GLU A 4 19.27 3.41 -7.80
N LEU A 5 20.18 2.52 -8.15
CA LEU A 5 20.05 1.08 -7.90
C LEU A 5 20.12 0.76 -6.39
N LYS A 6 20.89 1.50 -5.60
CA LYS A 6 20.87 1.38 -4.13
C LYS A 6 19.52 1.75 -3.54
N LYS A 7 18.96 2.88 -3.97
CA LYS A 7 17.64 3.32 -3.52
C LYS A 7 16.54 2.34 -3.96
N SER A 8 16.62 1.80 -5.17
CA SER A 8 15.70 0.75 -5.63
C SER A 8 15.84 -0.55 -4.82
N GLN A 9 17.06 -0.92 -4.42
CA GLN A 9 17.27 -2.07 -3.54
C GLN A 9 16.68 -1.83 -2.14
N GLU A 10 16.78 -0.63 -1.60
CA GLU A 10 16.11 -0.27 -0.33
C GLU A 10 14.59 -0.43 -0.42
N LEU A 11 13.97 -0.01 -1.52
CA LEU A 11 12.54 -0.24 -1.78
C LEU A 11 12.21 -1.74 -1.81
N ILE A 12 12.99 -2.53 -2.56
CA ILE A 12 12.80 -3.99 -2.65
C ILE A 12 12.91 -4.63 -1.26
N ASP A 13 13.87 -4.20 -0.45
CA ASP A 13 14.07 -4.71 0.91
C ASP A 13 12.91 -4.33 1.82
N PHE A 14 12.42 -3.09 1.73
CA PHE A 14 11.24 -2.63 2.46
C PHE A 14 10.00 -3.46 2.12
N ILE A 15 9.74 -3.71 0.83
CA ILE A 15 8.59 -4.51 0.40
C ILE A 15 8.75 -5.97 0.85
N TYR A 16 9.95 -6.53 0.77
CA TYR A 16 10.22 -7.91 1.19
C TYR A 16 9.96 -8.12 2.69
N GLU A 17 10.36 -7.17 3.52
CA GLU A 17 10.10 -7.20 4.96
C GLU A 17 8.66 -6.81 5.33
N SER A 18 7.84 -6.40 4.35
CA SER A 18 6.46 -5.94 4.51
C SER A 18 5.46 -6.81 3.73
N PRO A 19 5.23 -8.08 4.13
CA PRO A 19 4.32 -8.98 3.42
C PRO A 19 2.84 -8.61 3.52
N THR A 20 2.44 -7.78 4.50
CA THR A 20 1.07 -7.29 4.70
C THR A 20 1.05 -5.85 5.18
N ALA A 21 -0.09 -5.16 5.10
CA ALA A 21 -0.28 -3.80 5.62
C ALA A 21 0.16 -3.65 7.09
N PHE A 22 -0.06 -4.67 7.93
CA PHE A 22 0.42 -4.67 9.32
C PHE A 22 1.95 -4.60 9.43
N HIS A 23 2.65 -5.31 8.54
CA HIS A 23 4.11 -5.27 8.49
C HIS A 23 4.62 -3.97 7.87
N VAL A 24 3.91 -3.41 6.90
CA VAL A 24 4.19 -2.07 6.34
C VAL A 24 4.21 -1.05 7.48
N VAL A 25 3.13 -0.95 8.26
CA VAL A 25 3.03 0.01 9.37
C VAL A 25 4.09 -0.23 10.45
N HIS A 26 4.35 -1.48 10.80
CA HIS A 26 5.42 -1.82 11.75
C HIS A 26 6.80 -1.38 11.28
N ASN A 27 7.13 -1.59 10.01
CA ASN A 27 8.40 -1.19 9.44
C ASN A 27 8.51 0.32 9.27
N LEU A 28 7.41 0.99 8.88
CA LEU A 28 7.33 2.46 8.85
C LEU A 28 7.52 3.06 10.25
N LYS A 29 6.92 2.48 11.28
CA LYS A 29 7.12 2.90 12.69
C LYS A 29 8.59 2.90 13.06
N LYS A 30 9.30 1.81 12.78
CA LYS A 30 10.74 1.67 13.05
C LYS A 30 11.55 2.71 12.27
N LEU A 31 11.25 2.86 10.98
CA LEU A 31 11.92 3.83 10.12
C LEU A 31 11.72 5.24 10.67
N LEU A 32 10.48 5.68 10.88
CA LEU A 32 10.15 7.01 11.38
C LEU A 32 10.78 7.30 12.75
N SER A 33 10.78 6.31 13.66
CA SER A 33 11.42 6.44 14.97
C SER A 33 12.93 6.67 14.85
N ASN A 34 13.60 6.00 13.90
CA ASN A 34 15.03 6.22 13.63
C ASN A 34 15.31 7.64 13.09
N TYR A 35 14.33 8.30 12.49
CA TYR A 35 14.40 9.70 12.04
C TYR A 35 13.85 10.70 13.09
N GLY A 36 13.65 10.25 14.33
CA GLY A 36 13.25 11.08 15.46
C GLY A 36 11.78 11.47 15.50
N PHE A 37 10.91 10.76 14.75
CA PHE A 37 9.48 10.96 14.88
C PHE A 37 8.94 10.33 16.17
N ILE A 38 7.99 11.02 16.80
CA ILE A 38 7.35 10.59 18.04
C ILE A 38 5.98 9.96 17.72
N GLU A 39 5.76 8.74 18.22
CA GLU A 39 4.44 8.10 18.14
C GLU A 39 3.41 8.86 18.99
N LEU A 40 2.28 9.19 18.40
CA LEU A 40 1.10 9.71 19.05
C LEU A 40 0.05 8.61 19.16
N LYS A 41 -0.65 8.57 20.28
CA LYS A 41 -1.80 7.69 20.49
C LYS A 41 -3.09 8.45 20.26
N GLU A 42 -4.09 7.78 19.68
CA GLU A 42 -5.38 8.43 19.38
C GLU A 42 -6.12 8.80 20.68
N GLU A 43 -5.99 7.97 21.71
CA GLU A 43 -6.58 8.12 23.03
C GLU A 43 -5.97 9.25 23.88
N ASP A 44 -4.76 9.71 23.54
CA ASP A 44 -4.04 10.73 24.29
C ASP A 44 -4.34 12.14 23.78
N SER A 45 -4.22 13.13 24.66
CA SER A 45 -4.15 14.54 24.24
C SER A 45 -2.82 14.83 23.55
N TRP A 46 -2.84 15.57 22.44
CA TRP A 46 -1.63 15.88 21.69
C TRP A 46 -1.01 17.21 22.12
N SER A 47 0.31 17.22 22.29
CA SER A 47 1.10 18.43 22.56
C SER A 47 2.16 18.59 21.46
N LEU A 48 1.70 19.10 20.32
CA LEU A 48 2.52 19.31 19.14
C LEU A 48 3.34 20.59 19.25
N LYS A 49 4.55 20.56 18.69
CA LYS A 49 5.45 21.73 18.62
C LYS A 49 5.74 22.03 17.15
N LYS A 50 5.91 23.33 16.83
CA LYS A 50 6.46 23.74 15.54
C LYS A 50 7.82 23.07 15.30
N GLY A 51 8.01 22.52 14.10
CA GLY A 51 9.16 21.69 13.74
C GLY A 51 9.21 20.29 14.36
N GLY A 52 8.20 19.91 15.14
CA GLY A 52 8.09 18.57 15.70
C GLY A 52 7.70 17.53 14.63
N LYS A 53 8.21 16.31 14.81
CA LYS A 53 7.99 15.17 13.91
C LYS A 53 7.17 14.11 14.63
N TYR A 54 6.06 13.69 14.05
CA TYR A 54 5.09 12.81 14.72
C TYR A 54 4.48 11.79 13.78
N PHE A 55 4.01 10.67 14.29
CA PHE A 55 3.13 9.77 13.55
C PHE A 55 2.04 9.18 14.43
N VAL A 56 0.91 8.83 13.83
CA VAL A 56 -0.20 8.13 14.45
C VAL A 56 -0.59 6.93 13.58
N GLN A 57 -1.07 5.86 14.22
CA GLN A 57 -1.48 4.63 13.54
C GLN A 57 -2.95 4.37 13.76
N LYS A 58 -3.58 3.70 12.79
CA LYS A 58 -4.94 3.20 12.89
C LYS A 58 -4.97 1.72 12.57
N ASN A 59 -5.57 0.93 13.45
CA ASN A 59 -5.73 -0.53 13.29
C ASN A 59 -4.40 -1.30 13.10
N ASN A 60 -3.25 -0.66 13.34
CA ASN A 60 -1.91 -1.13 12.98
C ASN A 60 -1.73 -1.44 11.48
N SER A 61 -2.64 -0.99 10.61
CA SER A 61 -2.58 -1.20 9.16
C SER A 61 -2.56 0.10 8.36
N ALA A 62 -3.02 1.22 8.91
CA ALA A 62 -2.81 2.55 8.35
C ALA A 62 -1.91 3.41 9.25
N LEU A 63 -1.18 4.36 8.66
CA LEU A 63 -0.26 5.26 9.36
C LEU A 63 -0.29 6.66 8.75
N THR A 64 -0.31 7.69 9.58
CA THR A 64 -0.09 9.08 9.16
C THR A 64 1.14 9.63 9.86
N ALA A 65 2.15 10.02 9.09
CA ALA A 65 3.34 10.71 9.56
C ALA A 65 3.28 12.18 9.17
N PHE A 66 3.69 13.07 10.06
CA PHE A 66 3.69 14.50 9.77
C PHE A 66 4.81 15.25 10.46
N VAL A 67 5.23 16.33 9.82
CA VAL A 67 6.21 17.29 10.32
C VAL A 67 5.52 18.64 10.43
N VAL A 68 5.39 19.15 11.65
CA VAL A 68 4.72 20.43 11.90
C VAL A 68 5.60 21.57 11.36
N GLY A 69 5.01 22.43 10.54
CA GLY A 69 5.72 23.58 9.96
C GLY A 69 6.17 24.61 11.01
N LYS A 70 7.13 25.46 10.62
CA LYS A 70 7.59 26.60 11.43
C LYS A 70 6.70 27.84 11.26
N GLY A 71 5.94 27.91 10.18
CA GLY A 71 5.07 29.02 9.81
C GLY A 71 3.77 29.06 10.62
N GLU A 72 2.78 29.76 10.07
CA GLU A 72 1.43 29.86 10.63
C GLU A 72 0.46 29.00 9.81
N LEU A 73 -0.20 28.05 10.46
CA LEU A 73 -1.01 27.03 9.79
C LEU A 73 -2.06 27.62 8.83
N GLU A 74 -2.74 28.70 9.24
CA GLU A 74 -3.76 29.39 8.45
C GLU A 74 -3.23 30.20 7.25
N LYS A 75 -1.90 30.33 7.13
CA LYS A 75 -1.22 30.98 6.00
C LYS A 75 -0.55 29.96 5.08
N ASP A 76 0.09 28.97 5.68
CA ASP A 76 1.01 28.04 5.00
C ASP A 76 0.39 26.67 4.71
N GLY A 77 -0.72 26.33 5.39
CA GLY A 77 -1.52 25.14 5.11
C GLY A 77 -0.81 23.80 5.35
N PHE A 78 -1.43 22.76 4.81
CA PHE A 78 -0.94 21.39 4.81
C PHE A 78 -0.47 20.98 3.42
N LYS A 79 0.65 20.26 3.36
CA LYS A 79 1.13 19.59 2.15
C LYS A 79 1.04 18.09 2.36
N ILE A 80 0.08 17.48 1.68
CA ILE A 80 -0.37 16.12 1.97
C ILE A 80 -0.03 15.23 0.79
N ILE A 81 0.63 14.11 1.07
CA ILE A 81 0.77 13.00 0.13
C ILE A 81 -0.01 11.82 0.69
N GLY A 82 -0.93 11.28 -0.09
CA GLY A 82 -1.72 10.09 0.24
C GLY A 82 -1.28 8.89 -0.59
N ALA A 83 -1.24 7.71 0.01
CA ALA A 83 -0.99 6.41 -0.64
C ALA A 83 -1.73 5.30 0.14
N HIS A 84 -1.62 4.04 -0.28
CA HIS A 84 -2.16 2.90 0.48
C HIS A 84 -1.14 1.79 0.78
N THR A 85 -1.43 1.03 1.83
CA THR A 85 -0.53 0.03 2.44
C THR A 85 -0.90 -1.41 2.09
N ASP A 86 -2.12 -1.63 1.60
CA ASP A 86 -2.62 -2.93 1.20
C ASP A 86 -2.37 -3.19 -0.29
N SER A 87 -2.45 -4.47 -0.65
CA SER A 87 -2.32 -4.93 -2.03
C SER A 87 -3.24 -6.15 -2.22
N PRO A 88 -3.62 -6.49 -3.46
CA PRO A 88 -4.48 -7.62 -3.74
C PRO A 88 -3.82 -8.96 -3.39
N GLY A 89 -4.64 -9.94 -3.01
CA GLY A 89 -4.15 -11.28 -2.68
C GLY A 89 -5.22 -12.17 -2.07
N PHE A 90 -4.82 -12.98 -1.10
CA PHE A 90 -5.70 -13.97 -0.47
C PHE A 90 -5.63 -13.85 1.06
N LYS A 91 -6.78 -13.68 1.70
CA LYS A 91 -6.93 -13.69 3.15
C LYS A 91 -7.34 -15.09 3.61
N ILE A 92 -6.74 -15.60 4.69
CA ILE A 92 -7.16 -16.84 5.33
C ILE A 92 -8.52 -16.64 6.01
N LYS A 93 -9.48 -17.55 5.79
CA LYS A 93 -10.78 -17.53 6.48
C LYS A 93 -10.64 -18.06 7.91
N PRO A 94 -11.51 -17.64 8.86
CA PRO A 94 -11.40 -18.04 10.27
C PRO A 94 -11.36 -19.56 10.49
N ASN A 95 -12.25 -20.30 9.82
CA ASN A 95 -12.20 -21.76 9.75
C ASN A 95 -11.41 -22.17 8.50
N ALA A 96 -10.10 -22.27 8.65
CA ALA A 96 -9.17 -22.39 7.54
C ALA A 96 -8.94 -23.83 7.08
N ASP A 97 -8.87 -24.81 7.99
CA ASP A 97 -8.42 -26.15 7.63
C ASP A 97 -9.47 -26.90 6.79
N ILE A 98 -9.07 -27.38 5.62
CA ILE A 98 -9.87 -28.25 4.75
C ILE A 98 -9.09 -29.53 4.48
N GLU A 99 -9.53 -30.64 5.05
CA GLU A 99 -9.00 -31.97 4.71
C GLU A 99 -9.53 -32.43 3.35
N VAL A 100 -8.67 -33.04 2.55
CA VAL A 100 -8.98 -33.58 1.23
C VAL A 100 -8.62 -35.07 1.23
N GLU A 101 -9.66 -35.90 1.13
CA GLU A 101 -9.56 -37.36 1.00
C GLU A 101 -8.70 -38.05 2.09
N GLY A 102 -8.58 -37.47 3.29
CA GLY A 102 -7.78 -38.04 4.37
C GLY A 102 -6.26 -37.89 4.21
N GLU A 103 -5.79 -37.24 3.13
CA GLU A 103 -4.38 -37.24 2.73
C GLU A 103 -3.76 -35.84 2.69
N TYR A 104 -4.54 -34.81 2.34
CA TYR A 104 -4.03 -33.44 2.21
C TYR A 104 -4.82 -32.46 3.08
N VAL A 105 -4.15 -31.36 3.45
CA VAL A 105 -4.76 -30.21 4.12
C VAL A 105 -4.56 -28.98 3.25
N LYS A 106 -5.66 -28.37 2.83
CA LYS A 106 -5.69 -27.05 2.19
C LYS A 106 -6.14 -25.99 3.19
N LEU A 107 -5.78 -24.74 2.93
CA LEU A 107 -6.35 -23.60 3.66
C LEU A 107 -7.51 -22.98 2.87
N ASN A 108 -8.59 -22.67 3.57
CA ASN A 108 -9.73 -21.94 3.06
C ASN A 108 -9.37 -20.46 3.00
N THR A 109 -9.44 -19.89 1.81
CA THR A 109 -9.04 -18.50 1.55
C THR A 109 -10.16 -17.73 0.88
N GLU A 110 -10.11 -16.41 1.04
CA GLU A 110 -10.94 -15.44 0.36
C GLU A 110 -10.06 -14.53 -0.48
N VAL A 111 -10.55 -14.12 -1.66
CA VAL A 111 -9.88 -13.11 -2.49
C VAL A 111 -10.03 -11.75 -1.82
N TYR A 112 -8.90 -11.06 -1.64
CA TYR A 112 -8.83 -9.67 -1.20
C TYR A 112 -8.40 -8.79 -2.36
N GLY A 113 -9.17 -7.75 -2.67
CA GLY A 113 -8.93 -6.87 -3.81
C GLY A 113 -9.15 -7.53 -5.17
N GLY A 114 -8.50 -7.00 -6.21
CA GLY A 114 -8.59 -7.49 -7.58
C GLY A 114 -7.32 -8.17 -8.11
N PRO A 115 -6.79 -9.26 -7.51
CA PRO A 115 -5.53 -9.85 -7.93
C PRO A 115 -5.64 -10.52 -9.30
N ILE A 116 -4.52 -10.54 -10.05
CA ILE A 116 -4.39 -11.38 -11.24
C ILE A 116 -4.20 -12.85 -10.78
N ILE A 117 -5.32 -13.55 -10.57
CA ILE A 117 -5.40 -14.86 -9.89
C ILE A 117 -4.40 -15.90 -10.41
N ASN A 118 -4.24 -16.04 -11.73
CA ASN A 118 -3.38 -17.06 -12.31
C ASN A 118 -1.88 -16.85 -12.01
N THR A 119 -1.46 -15.64 -11.62
CA THR A 119 -0.06 -15.36 -11.28
C THR A 119 0.38 -16.02 -9.97
N TRP A 120 -0.58 -16.38 -9.10
CA TRP A 120 -0.36 -16.99 -7.80
C TRP A 120 -0.21 -18.51 -7.83
N LEU A 121 -0.55 -19.15 -8.96
CA LEU A 121 -0.42 -20.58 -9.15
C LEU A 121 1.06 -21.00 -9.22
N ASP A 122 1.36 -22.18 -8.70
CA ASP A 122 2.69 -22.83 -8.70
C ASP A 122 3.83 -21.98 -8.10
N ARG A 123 3.50 -21.01 -7.24
CA ARG A 123 4.47 -20.20 -6.50
C ARG A 123 4.76 -20.79 -5.12
N PRO A 124 6.01 -20.72 -4.63
CA PRO A 124 6.30 -20.93 -3.21
C PRO A 124 5.72 -19.78 -2.39
N LEU A 125 4.58 -20.03 -1.75
CA LEU A 125 3.86 -19.06 -0.94
C LEU A 125 4.12 -19.29 0.55
N SER A 126 3.90 -18.25 1.33
CA SER A 126 3.78 -18.34 2.78
C SER A 126 2.64 -17.44 3.26
N LEU A 127 2.47 -17.30 4.57
CA LEU A 127 1.47 -16.43 5.19
C LEU A 127 2.08 -15.51 6.24
N ALA A 128 1.50 -14.33 6.35
CA ALA A 128 1.85 -13.32 7.34
C ALA A 128 0.62 -12.49 7.71
N GLY A 129 0.70 -11.77 8.82
CA GLY A 129 -0.36 -10.88 9.27
C GLY A 129 -0.29 -10.62 10.77
N ARG A 130 -1.44 -10.54 11.42
CA ARG A 130 -1.53 -10.39 12.88
C ARG A 130 -2.38 -11.47 13.52
N VAL A 131 -2.13 -11.72 14.79
CA VAL A 131 -2.83 -12.67 15.64
C VAL A 131 -3.26 -11.94 16.91
N ALA A 132 -4.55 -12.04 17.25
CA ALA A 132 -5.11 -11.52 18.47
C ALA A 132 -5.09 -12.61 19.54
N ILE A 133 -4.43 -12.32 20.65
CA ILE A 133 -4.18 -13.24 21.76
C ILE A 133 -4.93 -12.76 22.99
N LYS A 134 -5.42 -13.70 23.77
CA LYS A 134 -6.08 -13.45 25.04
C LYS A 134 -5.19 -12.63 25.97
N SER A 135 -5.77 -11.58 26.53
CA SER A 135 -5.15 -10.76 27.57
C SER A 135 -6.00 -10.78 28.84
N LYS A 136 -5.52 -10.09 29.90
CA LYS A 136 -6.30 -9.91 31.13
C LYS A 136 -7.56 -9.07 30.94
N ASN A 137 -7.57 -8.18 29.94
CA ASN A 137 -8.70 -7.30 29.66
C ASN A 137 -9.34 -7.67 28.32
N PRO A 138 -10.60 -8.15 28.30
CA PRO A 138 -11.25 -8.58 27.06
C PRO A 138 -11.42 -7.49 26.01
N PHE A 139 -11.36 -6.20 26.38
CA PHE A 139 -11.40 -5.08 25.42
C PHE A 139 -10.04 -4.78 24.76
N TYR A 140 -8.95 -5.35 25.26
CA TYR A 140 -7.60 -5.10 24.78
C TYR A 140 -6.85 -6.42 24.63
N PRO A 141 -7.20 -7.26 23.63
CA PRO A 141 -6.38 -8.43 23.33
C PRO A 141 -4.96 -8.01 22.99
N GLU A 142 -4.00 -8.88 23.27
CA GLU A 142 -2.62 -8.67 22.86
C GLU A 142 -2.50 -8.96 21.36
N GLU A 143 -1.97 -8.03 20.58
CA GLU A 143 -1.73 -8.24 19.15
C GLU A 143 -0.26 -8.63 18.91
N ARG A 144 -0.04 -9.71 18.14
CA ARG A 144 1.29 -10.14 17.69
C ARG A 144 1.33 -10.24 16.18
N LEU A 145 2.42 -9.75 15.58
CA LEU A 145 2.70 -9.97 14.17
C LEU A 145 3.20 -11.40 13.97
N LEU A 146 2.68 -12.04 12.93
CA LEU A 146 3.10 -13.35 12.46
C LEU A 146 3.69 -13.20 11.06
N ASN A 147 4.87 -13.77 10.82
CA ASN A 147 5.45 -13.89 9.49
C ASN A 147 6.24 -15.19 9.40
N ILE A 148 5.68 -16.19 8.72
CA ILE A 148 6.36 -17.47 8.55
C ILE A 148 7.35 -17.33 7.39
N LYS A 149 8.63 -17.07 7.71
CA LYS A 149 9.69 -16.86 6.71
C LYS A 149 10.18 -18.16 6.06
N LYS A 150 9.25 -19.03 5.66
CA LYS A 150 9.48 -20.30 4.96
C LYS A 150 8.32 -20.55 3.98
N PRO A 151 8.58 -21.04 2.74
CA PRO A 151 7.51 -21.41 1.83
C PRO A 151 6.80 -22.66 2.35
N ILE A 152 5.60 -22.47 2.89
CA ILE A 152 4.78 -23.55 3.47
C ILE A 152 3.47 -23.77 2.69
N LEU A 153 3.20 -22.95 1.67
CA LEU A 153 1.99 -23.00 0.87
C LEU A 153 2.33 -23.07 -0.63
N ILE A 154 1.46 -23.72 -1.39
CA ILE A 154 1.46 -23.69 -2.86
C ILE A 154 0.03 -23.84 -3.37
N ILE A 155 -0.33 -23.14 -4.46
CA ILE A 155 -1.60 -23.35 -5.17
C ILE A 155 -1.28 -24.11 -6.47
N PRO A 156 -1.41 -25.44 -6.51
CA PRO A 156 -0.95 -26.22 -7.66
C PRO A 156 -1.91 -26.12 -8.85
N ASN A 157 -1.36 -25.97 -10.05
CA ASN A 157 -2.13 -26.13 -11.29
C ASN A 157 -2.67 -27.55 -11.47
N LEU A 158 -3.83 -27.66 -12.11
CA LEU A 158 -4.24 -28.93 -12.72
C LEU A 158 -3.38 -29.20 -13.95
N ALA A 159 -2.78 -30.39 -14.03
CA ALA A 159 -1.91 -30.75 -15.13
C ALA A 159 -2.62 -30.64 -16.49
N ILE A 160 -1.91 -30.11 -17.50
CA ILE A 160 -2.44 -29.93 -18.88
C ILE A 160 -2.98 -31.23 -19.51
N HIS A 161 -2.45 -32.39 -19.11
CA HIS A 161 -2.93 -33.69 -19.58
C HIS A 161 -4.37 -33.99 -19.14
N MET A 162 -4.77 -33.47 -17.97
CA MET A 162 -6.12 -33.56 -17.42
C MET A 162 -6.99 -32.36 -17.84
N ASN A 163 -6.36 -31.28 -18.31
CA ASN A 163 -7.04 -30.09 -18.81
C ASN A 163 -6.34 -29.54 -20.05
N ARG A 164 -6.67 -30.13 -21.21
CA ARG A 164 -6.04 -29.77 -22.49
C ARG A 164 -6.31 -28.33 -22.96
N ASN A 165 -7.32 -27.69 -22.37
CA ASN A 165 -7.75 -26.33 -22.75
C ASN A 165 -7.19 -25.24 -21.82
N ILE A 166 -6.27 -25.57 -20.90
CA ILE A 166 -5.77 -24.61 -19.88
C ILE A 166 -5.18 -23.32 -20.47
N ASN A 167 -4.61 -23.39 -21.66
CA ASN A 167 -4.02 -22.24 -22.36
C ASN A 167 -5.01 -21.46 -23.23
N SER A 168 -6.28 -21.89 -23.30
CA SER A 168 -7.32 -21.25 -24.12
C SER A 168 -8.15 -20.22 -23.35
N GLY A 169 -7.77 -19.89 -22.11
CA GLY A 169 -8.51 -18.99 -21.21
C GLY A 169 -9.58 -19.73 -20.43
N ILE A 170 -9.22 -20.23 -19.24
CA ILE A 170 -10.15 -20.90 -18.32
C ILE A 170 -10.38 -20.00 -17.11
N GLU A 171 -11.65 -19.91 -16.71
CA GLU A 171 -12.03 -19.26 -15.46
C GLU A 171 -11.66 -20.15 -14.26
N LEU A 172 -10.86 -19.61 -13.34
CA LEU A 172 -10.47 -20.30 -12.12
C LEU A 172 -11.47 -19.99 -11.00
N ASN A 173 -12.07 -21.02 -10.41
CA ASN A 173 -13.01 -20.85 -9.33
C ASN A 173 -12.29 -20.47 -8.03
N ARG A 174 -12.58 -19.27 -7.51
CA ARG A 174 -11.94 -18.70 -6.30
C ARG A 174 -12.08 -19.56 -5.04
N GLN A 175 -13.17 -20.32 -4.89
CA GLN A 175 -13.45 -21.14 -3.69
C GLN A 175 -12.94 -22.59 -3.83
N LYS A 176 -12.55 -23.01 -5.03
CA LYS A 176 -12.17 -24.41 -5.31
C LYS A 176 -10.73 -24.53 -5.81
N ASP A 177 -10.41 -23.78 -6.87
CA ASP A 177 -9.18 -23.95 -7.65
C ASP A 177 -8.01 -23.15 -7.08
N ILE A 178 -8.29 -22.18 -6.20
CA ILE A 178 -7.31 -21.21 -5.68
C ILE A 178 -6.96 -21.44 -4.20
N LEU A 179 -7.41 -22.57 -3.63
CA LEU A 179 -7.11 -22.89 -2.23
C LEU A 179 -5.68 -23.47 -2.11
N PRO A 180 -4.79 -22.87 -1.30
CA PRO A 180 -3.42 -23.35 -1.16
C PRO A 180 -3.34 -24.67 -0.39
N LEU A 181 -2.47 -25.56 -0.84
CA LEU A 181 -2.05 -26.76 -0.13
C LEU A 181 -1.05 -26.37 0.97
N LEU A 182 -1.31 -26.81 2.20
CA LEU A 182 -0.45 -26.58 3.37
C LEU A 182 0.38 -27.82 3.72
N SER A 183 -0.25 -28.98 3.79
CA SER A 183 0.42 -30.19 4.30
C SER A 183 -0.23 -31.48 3.81
N MET A 184 0.47 -32.59 4.05
CA MET A 184 -0.14 -33.91 4.08
C MET A 184 -0.67 -34.18 5.49
N VAL A 185 -1.78 -34.90 5.60
CA VAL A 185 -2.27 -35.41 6.89
C VAL A 185 -1.21 -36.33 7.49
N ASN A 186 -0.81 -36.05 8.73
CA ASN A 186 0.19 -36.84 9.43
C ASN A 186 -0.04 -36.77 10.95
N GLU A 187 0.56 -37.70 11.69
CA GLU A 187 0.39 -37.81 13.15
C GLU A 187 0.99 -36.62 13.92
N LYS A 188 1.91 -35.85 13.31
CA LYS A 188 2.62 -34.74 13.99
C LYS A 188 1.68 -33.62 14.44
N PHE A 189 0.58 -33.41 13.74
CA PHE A 189 -0.36 -32.31 14.01
C PHE A 189 -1.71 -32.77 14.53
N GLU A 190 -1.84 -34.00 15.06
CA GLU A 190 -3.09 -34.59 15.60
C GLU A 190 -4.34 -34.14 14.82
N LYS A 191 -4.53 -34.62 13.58
CA LYS A 191 -5.73 -34.57 12.72
C LYS A 191 -6.71 -33.38 12.80
N GLU A 192 -6.31 -32.19 13.25
CA GLU A 192 -7.19 -31.04 13.50
C GLU A 192 -6.35 -29.81 13.87
N LYS A 193 -6.89 -28.60 13.60
CA LYS A 193 -6.31 -27.31 13.99
C LYS A 193 -4.88 -27.08 13.47
N TYR A 194 -4.61 -27.51 12.24
CA TYR A 194 -3.29 -27.43 11.62
C TYR A 194 -2.74 -26.00 11.62
N LEU A 195 -3.53 -25.03 11.16
CA LEU A 195 -3.08 -23.64 11.12
C LEU A 195 -2.85 -23.05 12.53
N ILE A 196 -3.74 -23.30 13.48
CA ILE A 196 -3.62 -22.82 14.86
C ILE A 196 -2.34 -23.37 15.52
N LYS A 197 -2.01 -24.65 15.29
CA LYS A 197 -0.76 -25.26 15.75
C LYS A 197 0.47 -24.60 15.15
N VAL A 198 0.43 -24.27 13.87
CA VAL A 198 1.51 -23.53 13.19
C VAL A 198 1.68 -22.14 13.81
N ILE A 199 0.58 -21.41 14.05
CA ILE A 199 0.61 -20.08 14.68
C ILE A 199 1.18 -20.16 16.11
N SER A 200 0.68 -21.11 16.90
CA SER A 200 1.11 -21.39 18.27
C SER A 200 2.63 -21.65 18.34
N GLN A 201 3.15 -22.52 17.46
CA GLN A 201 4.57 -22.83 17.40
C GLN A 201 5.43 -21.64 16.98
N GLU A 202 5.00 -20.87 15.96
CA GLU A 202 5.78 -19.73 15.45
C GLU A 202 5.82 -18.56 16.46
N LEU A 203 4.73 -18.31 17.17
CA LEU A 203 4.65 -17.23 18.17
C LEU A 203 5.08 -17.66 19.58
N GLY A 204 5.22 -18.96 19.85
CA GLY A 204 5.52 -19.48 21.18
C GLY A 204 4.39 -19.24 22.19
N VAL A 205 3.14 -19.31 21.75
CA VAL A 205 1.93 -19.04 22.56
C VAL A 205 1.07 -20.29 22.65
N LYS A 206 0.18 -20.39 23.63
CA LYS A 206 -0.71 -21.55 23.74
C LYS A 206 -1.84 -21.47 22.72
N GLU A 207 -2.27 -22.62 22.21
CA GLU A 207 -3.38 -22.70 21.25
C GLU A 207 -4.67 -22.08 21.81
N GLU A 208 -4.96 -22.34 23.09
CA GLU A 208 -6.16 -21.81 23.75
C GLU A 208 -6.14 -20.29 24.00
N ASP A 209 -4.98 -19.64 23.86
CA ASP A 209 -4.85 -18.20 24.01
C ASP A 209 -5.02 -17.47 22.66
N ILE A 210 -5.00 -18.16 21.52
CA ILE A 210 -5.26 -17.55 20.20
C ILE A 210 -6.76 -17.32 20.05
N LEU A 211 -7.17 -16.06 19.93
CA LEU A 211 -8.58 -15.68 19.82
C LEU A 211 -9.04 -15.52 18.36
N ASP A 212 -8.23 -14.86 17.54
CA ASP A 212 -8.54 -14.61 16.13
C ASP A 212 -7.25 -14.21 15.36
N PHE A 213 -7.32 -14.13 14.03
CA PHE A 213 -6.21 -13.69 13.19
C PHE A 213 -6.65 -13.01 11.90
N ASP A 214 -5.81 -12.10 11.41
CA ASP A 214 -5.89 -11.54 10.05
C ASP A 214 -4.63 -11.95 9.29
N LEU A 215 -4.68 -13.07 8.56
CA LEU A 215 -3.54 -13.63 7.83
C LEU A 215 -3.75 -13.59 6.33
N PHE A 216 -2.69 -13.29 5.59
CA PHE A 216 -2.69 -13.16 4.15
C PHE A 216 -1.56 -13.98 3.53
N LEU A 217 -1.81 -14.52 2.34
CA LEU A 217 -0.79 -15.20 1.55
C LEU A 217 0.17 -14.19 0.95
N TYR A 218 1.44 -14.56 0.80
CA TYR A 218 2.43 -13.78 0.06
C TYR A 218 3.45 -14.68 -0.65
N ASP A 219 3.99 -14.22 -1.78
CA ASP A 219 5.12 -14.87 -2.47
C ASP A 219 6.41 -14.69 -1.66
N THR A 220 7.11 -15.80 -1.44
CA THR A 220 8.38 -15.81 -0.69
C THR A 220 9.57 -15.31 -1.52
N ALA A 221 9.43 -15.22 -2.85
CA ALA A 221 10.49 -14.74 -3.72
C ALA A 221 10.72 -13.23 -3.54
N LYS A 222 11.94 -12.86 -3.13
CA LYS A 222 12.34 -11.45 -3.03
C LYS A 222 12.26 -10.74 -4.39
N GLY A 223 11.95 -9.44 -4.36
CA GLY A 223 12.05 -8.58 -5.53
C GLY A 223 13.48 -8.49 -6.07
N CYS A 224 13.65 -8.03 -7.30
CA CYS A 224 14.95 -7.83 -7.91
C CYS A 224 14.95 -6.65 -8.89
N ILE A 225 16.15 -6.12 -9.12
CA ILE A 225 16.43 -5.28 -10.28
C ILE A 225 16.62 -6.19 -11.49
N MET A 226 16.03 -5.83 -12.63
CA MET A 226 16.12 -6.63 -13.85
C MET A 226 16.11 -5.77 -15.13
N GLY A 227 16.31 -6.42 -16.27
CA GLY A 227 16.49 -5.79 -17.58
C GLY A 227 17.97 -5.81 -17.99
N LEU A 228 18.23 -5.65 -19.29
CA LEU A 228 19.61 -5.67 -19.81
C LEU A 228 20.46 -4.55 -19.21
N ASN A 229 19.84 -3.42 -18.87
CA ASN A 229 20.49 -2.24 -18.33
C ASN A 229 20.11 -1.94 -16.87
N ASP A 230 19.67 -2.94 -16.10
CA ASP A 230 19.22 -2.74 -14.71
C ASP A 230 18.11 -1.68 -14.59
N GLU A 231 17.19 -1.64 -15.56
CA GLU A 231 16.25 -0.52 -15.75
C GLU A 231 14.87 -0.74 -15.14
N PHE A 232 14.59 -1.95 -14.64
CA PHE A 232 13.32 -2.31 -14.05
C PHE A 232 13.45 -2.80 -12.60
N ILE A 233 12.38 -2.56 -11.84
CA ILE A 233 12.15 -3.11 -10.50
C ILE A 233 11.04 -4.15 -10.63
N SER A 234 11.33 -5.42 -10.34
CA SER A 234 10.33 -6.48 -10.27
C SER A 234 10.11 -6.89 -8.83
N SER A 235 8.93 -6.64 -8.30
CA SER A 235 8.58 -6.96 -6.91
C SER A 235 7.08 -7.25 -6.79
N ALA A 236 6.70 -8.00 -5.75
CA ALA A 236 5.32 -7.99 -5.29
C ALA A 236 4.98 -6.60 -4.76
N ARG A 237 3.69 -6.22 -4.72
CA ARG A 237 3.18 -5.07 -3.95
C ARG A 237 3.89 -3.75 -4.27
N LEU A 238 4.36 -3.56 -5.51
CA LEU A 238 4.77 -2.24 -5.96
C LEU A 238 3.57 -1.31 -5.83
N ASP A 239 2.40 -1.82 -6.22
CA ASP A 239 1.11 -1.23 -5.92
C ASP A 239 0.72 -1.45 -4.45
N ASP A 240 0.74 -0.44 -3.58
CA ASP A 240 1.20 0.95 -3.77
C ASP A 240 2.41 1.30 -2.86
N LEU A 241 3.15 0.26 -2.45
CA LEU A 241 4.26 0.44 -1.52
C LEU A 241 5.41 1.27 -2.12
N ILE A 242 5.50 1.39 -3.43
CA ILE A 242 6.45 2.31 -4.06
C ILE A 242 6.11 3.78 -3.78
N MET A 243 4.83 4.16 -3.75
CA MET A 243 4.42 5.52 -3.37
C MET A 243 4.54 5.74 -1.88
N VAL A 244 4.14 4.75 -1.06
CA VAL A 244 4.36 4.78 0.40
C VAL A 244 5.83 5.04 0.73
N HIS A 245 6.73 4.25 0.15
CA HIS A 245 8.15 4.36 0.42
C HIS A 245 8.73 5.69 -0.11
N SER A 246 8.34 6.13 -1.31
CA SER A 246 8.76 7.41 -1.88
C SER A 246 8.34 8.59 -1.00
N GLY A 247 7.08 8.62 -0.56
CA GLY A 247 6.51 9.68 0.26
C GLY A 247 7.14 9.75 1.67
N ILE A 248 7.39 8.59 2.28
CA ILE A 248 8.08 8.52 3.58
C ILE A 248 9.54 8.96 3.45
N LYS A 249 10.27 8.51 2.42
CA LYS A 249 11.66 8.93 2.17
C LYS A 249 11.74 10.44 1.95
N ALA A 250 10.83 11.00 1.16
CA ALA A 250 10.76 12.45 0.98
C ALA A 250 10.49 13.17 2.31
N LEU A 251 9.48 12.72 3.08
CA LEU A 251 9.11 13.37 4.34
C LEU A 251 10.26 13.38 5.37
N VAL A 252 11.06 12.30 5.45
CA VAL A 252 12.16 12.22 6.42
C VAL A 252 13.43 12.96 5.97
N ASN A 253 13.61 13.16 4.67
CA ASN A 253 14.78 13.82 4.08
C ASN A 253 14.58 15.32 3.84
N THR A 254 13.34 15.80 3.74
CA THR A 254 13.06 17.23 3.53
C THR A 254 13.24 18.03 4.83
N GLU A 255 13.95 19.14 4.72
CA GLU A 255 14.10 20.10 5.81
C GLU A 255 12.77 20.72 6.22
N VAL A 256 12.65 21.07 7.50
CA VAL A 256 11.41 21.65 8.04
C VAL A 256 11.23 23.08 7.53
N GLY A 257 10.26 23.26 6.63
CA GLY A 257 9.79 24.55 6.12
C GLY A 257 8.63 25.16 6.93
N ASP A 258 7.86 26.03 6.28
CA ASP A 258 6.78 26.79 6.91
C ASP A 258 5.46 26.01 6.96
N SER A 259 5.12 25.25 5.91
CA SER A 259 3.92 24.39 5.87
C SER A 259 4.07 23.12 6.72
N THR A 260 2.93 22.53 7.10
CA THR A 260 2.90 21.20 7.74
C THR A 260 2.87 20.11 6.67
N ASN A 261 3.93 19.30 6.63
CA ASN A 261 4.09 18.21 5.67
C ASN A 261 3.51 16.91 6.24
N ILE A 262 2.72 16.18 5.46
CA ILE A 262 1.97 14.99 5.88
C ILE A 262 2.09 13.89 4.83
N MET A 263 2.50 12.70 5.27
CA MET A 263 2.33 11.46 4.54
C MET A 263 1.23 10.63 5.20
N ILE A 264 0.15 10.36 4.49
CA ILE A 264 -0.92 9.47 4.96
C ILE A 264 -0.95 8.19 4.12
N CYS A 265 -0.85 7.05 4.80
CA CYS A 265 -0.90 5.73 4.20
C CYS A 265 -2.17 5.02 4.70
N PHE A 266 -3.18 4.92 3.85
CA PHE A 266 -4.43 4.25 4.13
C PHE A 266 -4.31 2.72 4.01
N ASP A 267 -5.30 2.00 4.49
CA ASP A 267 -5.48 0.56 4.25
C ASP A 267 -6.84 0.36 3.58
N ASN A 268 -7.07 -0.81 2.98
CA ASN A 268 -8.32 -1.19 2.34
C ASN A 268 -8.70 -0.39 1.10
N GLU A 269 -7.72 0.20 0.40
CA GLU A 269 -7.95 0.84 -0.90
C GLU A 269 -8.58 -0.17 -1.88
N GLU A 270 -7.97 -1.35 -1.95
CA GLU A 270 -8.26 -2.41 -2.93
C GLU A 270 -9.66 -3.00 -2.81
N VAL A 271 -10.34 -2.72 -1.70
CA VAL A 271 -11.70 -3.19 -1.40
C VAL A 271 -12.69 -2.03 -1.23
N GLY A 272 -12.31 -0.82 -1.67
CA GLY A 272 -13.18 0.35 -1.76
C GLY A 272 -13.10 1.35 -0.61
N SER A 273 -12.10 1.24 0.27
CA SER A 273 -11.77 2.21 1.34
C SER A 273 -12.82 2.44 2.44
N THR A 274 -13.94 1.72 2.45
CA THR A 274 -15.08 1.89 3.38
C THR A 274 -14.84 1.27 4.76
N THR A 275 -13.71 1.61 5.39
CA THR A 275 -13.31 1.08 6.71
C THR A 275 -12.79 2.19 7.62
N LYS A 276 -12.67 1.92 8.92
CA LYS A 276 -12.15 2.89 9.91
C LYS A 276 -10.70 3.34 9.68
N GLN A 277 -9.95 2.64 8.82
CA GLN A 277 -8.56 2.93 8.47
C GLN A 277 -8.36 3.22 6.96
N GLY A 278 -9.44 3.19 6.18
CA GLY A 278 -9.43 3.50 4.75
C GLY A 278 -9.67 4.96 4.46
N ALA A 279 -9.54 5.32 3.19
CA ALA A 279 -9.71 6.69 2.72
C ALA A 279 -11.16 7.20 2.85
N ASP A 280 -12.16 6.31 2.82
CA ASP A 280 -13.57 6.65 3.02
C ASP A 280 -13.91 6.66 4.52
N SER A 281 -13.11 7.41 5.28
CA SER A 281 -13.22 7.51 6.72
C SER A 281 -12.84 8.92 7.18
N PRO A 282 -13.30 9.34 8.38
CA PRO A 282 -12.94 10.64 8.92
C PRO A 282 -11.49 10.69 9.43
N MET A 283 -10.66 9.66 9.19
CA MET A 283 -9.30 9.59 9.72
C MET A 283 -8.46 10.81 9.32
N LEU A 284 -8.43 11.18 8.04
CA LEU A 284 -7.66 12.34 7.57
C LEU A 284 -8.19 13.64 8.19
N SER A 285 -9.50 13.89 8.11
CA SER A 285 -10.10 15.13 8.62
C SER A 285 -9.89 15.30 10.13
N ILE A 286 -10.04 14.22 10.91
CA ILE A 286 -9.77 14.23 12.35
C ILE A 286 -8.30 14.53 12.64
N ILE A 287 -7.36 13.94 11.91
CA ILE A 287 -5.92 14.19 12.14
C ILE A 287 -5.58 15.66 11.85
N LEU A 288 -6.05 16.22 10.73
CA LEU A 288 -5.80 17.61 10.38
C LEU A 288 -6.39 18.58 11.42
N GLU A 289 -7.62 18.33 11.88
CA GLU A 289 -8.27 19.14 12.91
C GLU A 289 -7.54 19.03 14.26
N ARG A 290 -7.10 17.82 14.65
CA ARG A 290 -6.30 17.64 15.87
C ARG A 290 -4.95 18.35 15.83
N ILE A 291 -4.31 18.43 14.65
CA ILE A 291 -3.09 19.22 14.48
C ILE A 291 -3.40 20.70 14.72
N ALA A 292 -4.46 21.24 14.10
CA ALA A 292 -4.86 22.63 14.29
C ALA A 292 -5.19 22.95 15.78
N LEU A 293 -5.99 22.09 16.43
CA LEU A 293 -6.36 22.25 17.83
C LEU A 293 -5.15 22.20 18.76
N SER A 294 -4.21 21.27 18.52
CA SER A 294 -2.98 21.20 19.33
C SER A 294 -2.08 22.43 19.15
N LEU A 295 -2.17 23.13 18.03
CA LEU A 295 -1.47 24.40 17.77
C LEU A 295 -2.27 25.62 18.23
N LEU A 296 -3.32 25.41 19.02
CA LEU A 296 -4.21 26.45 19.57
C LEU A 296 -4.87 27.31 18.47
N LYS A 297 -5.10 26.72 17.31
CA LYS A 297 -5.78 27.38 16.18
C LYS A 297 -7.29 27.28 16.33
N SER A 298 -7.97 28.34 15.91
CA SER A 298 -9.43 28.34 15.87
C SER A 298 -9.95 27.48 14.71
N ARG A 299 -11.25 27.17 14.72
CA ARG A 299 -11.88 26.47 13.59
C ARG A 299 -11.83 27.28 12.30
N GLU A 300 -11.87 28.60 12.40
CA GLU A 300 -11.69 29.51 11.26
C GLU A 300 -10.27 29.39 10.67
N ASP A 301 -9.25 29.34 11.52
CA ASP A 301 -7.86 29.12 11.10
C ASP A 301 -7.68 27.77 10.41
N TYR A 302 -8.36 26.73 10.91
CA TYR A 302 -8.38 25.41 10.27
C TYR A 302 -8.98 25.46 8.85
N TYR A 303 -10.13 26.10 8.66
CA TYR A 303 -10.73 26.23 7.32
C TYR A 303 -9.85 27.03 6.36
N ARG A 304 -9.21 28.10 6.85
CA ARG A 304 -8.23 28.87 6.08
C ARG A 304 -7.01 28.03 5.70
N ALA A 305 -6.55 27.18 6.61
CA ALA A 305 -5.47 26.24 6.34
C ALA A 305 -5.84 25.23 5.25
N LEU A 306 -7.04 24.63 5.29
CA LEU A 306 -7.54 23.73 4.24
C LEU A 306 -7.54 24.41 2.87
N ALA A 307 -8.01 25.66 2.79
CA ALA A 307 -8.02 26.44 1.55
C ALA A 307 -6.60 26.79 1.01
N LYS A 308 -5.57 26.70 1.85
CA LYS A 308 -4.16 26.87 1.50
C LYS A 308 -3.42 25.55 1.26
N SER A 309 -4.10 24.43 1.46
CA SER A 309 -3.49 23.11 1.41
C SER A 309 -3.54 22.52 0.00
N PHE A 310 -2.74 21.48 -0.22
CA PHE A 310 -2.75 20.70 -1.45
C PHE A 310 -2.54 19.22 -1.15
N ILE A 311 -3.28 18.35 -1.85
CA ILE A 311 -3.15 16.89 -1.77
C ILE A 311 -2.49 16.38 -3.07
N ILE A 312 -1.48 15.55 -2.92
CA ILE A 312 -1.04 14.62 -3.96
C ILE A 312 -1.60 13.25 -3.57
N SER A 313 -2.66 12.82 -4.27
CA SER A 313 -3.20 11.46 -4.20
C SER A 313 -2.32 10.58 -5.08
N CYS A 314 -1.54 9.72 -4.45
CA CYS A 314 -0.64 8.81 -5.12
C CYS A 314 -1.27 7.43 -5.17
N ASP A 315 -1.27 6.88 -6.37
CA ASP A 315 -1.56 5.48 -6.66
C ASP A 315 -1.03 5.24 -8.07
N LEU A 316 -0.64 4.02 -8.40
CA LEU A 316 0.00 3.70 -9.66
C LEU A 316 -0.94 3.90 -10.88
N GLY A 317 -0.38 3.69 -12.07
CA GLY A 317 -1.18 3.63 -13.28
C GLY A 317 -0.52 2.79 -14.35
N HIS A 318 -1.23 2.64 -15.47
CA HIS A 318 -0.88 1.62 -16.46
C HIS A 318 0.09 2.18 -17.49
N ALA A 319 1.27 1.56 -17.59
CA ALA A 319 2.18 1.81 -18.70
C ALA A 319 1.62 1.26 -20.01
N LEU A 320 2.06 1.84 -21.14
CA LEU A 320 1.85 1.29 -22.47
C LEU A 320 2.40 -0.13 -22.52
N HIS A 321 1.50 -1.11 -22.56
CA HIS A 321 1.91 -2.51 -22.59
C HIS A 321 2.39 -2.89 -24.00
N PRO A 322 3.62 -3.41 -24.18
CA PRO A 322 4.20 -3.64 -25.50
C PRO A 322 3.42 -4.67 -26.34
N ASN A 323 2.76 -5.63 -25.69
CA ASN A 323 1.93 -6.64 -26.36
C ASN A 323 0.44 -6.29 -26.49
N TYR A 324 -0.01 -5.18 -25.88
CA TYR A 324 -1.44 -4.80 -25.82
C TYR A 324 -1.61 -3.29 -26.01
N ALA A 325 -0.91 -2.73 -26.99
CA ALA A 325 -0.89 -1.28 -27.22
C ALA A 325 -2.29 -0.70 -27.48
N GLU A 326 -3.21 -1.51 -27.99
CA GLU A 326 -4.62 -1.18 -28.23
C GLU A 326 -5.41 -0.89 -26.95
N LYS A 327 -4.93 -1.30 -25.78
CA LYS A 327 -5.55 -1.04 -24.48
C LYS A 327 -5.25 0.35 -23.91
N SER A 328 -4.26 1.05 -24.45
CA SER A 328 -3.95 2.42 -24.03
C SER A 328 -4.71 3.47 -24.84
N ASP A 329 -4.88 4.66 -24.28
CA ASP A 329 -5.29 5.84 -25.05
C ASP A 329 -4.29 6.09 -26.20
N PRO A 330 -4.74 6.47 -27.41
CA PRO A 330 -3.85 6.68 -28.54
C PRO A 330 -2.82 7.81 -28.34
N ALA A 331 -3.09 8.79 -27.47
CA ALA A 331 -2.25 9.97 -27.27
C ALA A 331 -1.60 10.03 -25.88
N ASN A 332 -2.31 9.59 -24.84
CA ASN A 332 -1.92 9.75 -23.43
C ASN A 332 -1.58 8.38 -22.82
N ARG A 333 -0.48 7.81 -23.31
CA ARG A 333 -0.01 6.45 -22.97
C ARG A 333 1.36 6.51 -22.31
N PRO A 334 1.43 6.44 -20.98
CA PRO A 334 2.68 6.55 -20.25
C PRO A 334 3.68 5.45 -20.61
N ILE A 335 4.96 5.76 -20.49
CA ILE A 335 6.05 4.82 -20.70
C ILE A 335 6.85 4.73 -19.41
N ILE A 336 7.28 3.51 -19.05
CA ILE A 336 8.19 3.27 -17.92
C ILE A 336 9.49 4.08 -18.11
N ASN A 337 10.04 4.58 -17.00
CA ASN A 337 11.25 5.40 -16.89
C ASN A 337 11.16 6.79 -17.56
N LYS A 338 9.95 7.28 -17.81
CA LYS A 338 9.69 8.60 -18.42
C LYS A 338 9.04 9.61 -17.47
N GLY A 339 9.01 9.31 -16.17
CA GLY A 339 8.56 10.23 -15.14
C GLY A 339 7.15 9.94 -14.64
N PRO A 340 6.74 10.59 -13.53
CA PRO A 340 5.43 10.39 -12.94
C PRO A 340 4.31 10.74 -13.90
N ILE A 341 3.16 10.10 -13.69
CA ILE A 341 1.97 10.29 -14.51
C ILE A 341 0.96 11.13 -13.74
N ILE A 342 0.36 12.13 -14.37
CA ILE A 342 -0.85 12.79 -13.88
C ILE A 342 -2.04 12.03 -14.45
N LYS A 343 -2.88 11.49 -13.58
CA LYS A 343 -4.07 10.70 -13.95
C LYS A 343 -5.25 11.65 -14.08
N SER A 344 -5.88 11.68 -15.25
CA SER A 344 -7.04 12.54 -15.55
C SER A 344 -8.22 11.71 -16.02
N SER A 345 -9.41 12.00 -15.49
CA SER A 345 -10.64 11.28 -15.87
C SER A 345 -11.84 12.22 -15.87
N ALA A 346 -12.58 12.26 -16.99
CA ALA A 346 -13.82 13.04 -17.08
C ALA A 346 -14.92 12.53 -16.14
N SER A 347 -14.86 11.26 -15.70
CA SER A 347 -15.80 10.69 -14.72
C SER A 347 -15.42 10.98 -13.27
N GLN A 348 -14.39 11.79 -13.02
CA GLN A 348 -13.85 12.08 -11.68
C GLN A 348 -13.43 10.83 -10.91
N SER A 349 -13.01 9.77 -11.62
CA SER A 349 -12.29 8.64 -11.02
C SER A 349 -10.91 9.04 -10.48
N TYR A 350 -10.43 10.21 -10.90
CA TYR A 350 -9.23 10.87 -10.44
C TYR A 350 -9.59 12.34 -10.12
N THR A 351 -8.97 12.93 -9.11
CA THR A 351 -9.22 14.31 -8.65
C THR A 351 -8.65 15.38 -9.57
N SER A 352 -7.69 15.02 -10.42
CA SER A 352 -6.94 15.95 -11.25
C SER A 352 -7.84 16.78 -12.18
N ASP A 353 -7.66 18.08 -12.11
CA ASP A 353 -8.20 19.08 -13.01
C ASP A 353 -7.08 19.94 -13.62
N ALA A 354 -7.42 20.97 -14.38
CA ALA A 354 -6.43 21.83 -15.02
C ALA A 354 -5.52 22.56 -14.00
N VAL A 355 -6.05 22.94 -12.84
CA VAL A 355 -5.33 23.74 -11.84
C VAL A 355 -4.39 22.84 -11.04
N SER A 356 -4.90 21.76 -10.46
CA SER A 356 -4.11 20.76 -9.72
C SER A 356 -3.03 20.11 -10.59
N SER A 357 -3.33 19.82 -11.86
CA SER A 357 -2.34 19.33 -12.82
C SER A 357 -1.24 20.37 -13.08
N ALA A 358 -1.59 21.65 -13.19
CA ALA A 358 -0.61 22.72 -13.39
C ALA A 358 0.30 22.90 -12.17
N VAL A 359 -0.25 22.77 -10.95
CA VAL A 359 0.55 22.79 -9.71
C VAL A 359 1.59 21.66 -9.74
N TYR A 360 1.18 20.42 -10.01
CA TYR A 360 2.12 19.30 -10.03
C TYR A 360 3.15 19.39 -11.17
N LYS A 361 2.76 19.87 -12.36
CA LYS A 361 3.73 20.15 -13.45
C LYS A 361 4.77 21.20 -13.04
N ASN A 362 4.39 22.23 -12.28
CA ASN A 362 5.33 23.21 -11.77
C ASN A 362 6.29 22.60 -10.73
N ILE A 363 5.79 21.73 -9.85
CA ILE A 363 6.62 20.97 -8.90
C ILE A 363 7.64 20.13 -9.65
N CYS A 364 7.21 19.33 -10.62
CA CYS A 364 8.10 18.51 -11.44
C CYS A 364 9.13 19.36 -12.21
N SER A 365 8.72 20.50 -12.78
CA SER A 365 9.63 21.44 -13.46
C SER A 365 10.74 21.95 -12.53
N ARG A 366 10.37 22.36 -11.31
CA ARG A 366 11.33 22.83 -10.30
C ARG A 366 12.28 21.72 -9.81
N ALA A 367 11.77 20.49 -9.73
CA ALA A 367 12.55 19.30 -9.36
C ALA A 367 13.39 18.72 -10.53
N GLU A 368 13.32 19.32 -11.73
CA GLU A 368 13.92 18.80 -12.97
C GLU A 368 13.47 17.36 -13.31
N VAL A 369 12.20 17.07 -13.03
CA VAL A 369 11.56 15.76 -13.22
C VAL A 369 10.65 15.80 -14.47
N PRO A 370 10.77 14.84 -15.40
CA PRO A 370 9.80 14.72 -16.50
C PRO A 370 8.43 14.29 -15.96
N VAL A 371 7.35 14.68 -16.65
CA VAL A 371 5.99 14.32 -16.26
C VAL A 371 5.18 13.93 -17.48
N GLN A 372 4.32 12.92 -17.32
CA GLN A 372 3.48 12.35 -18.35
C GLN A 372 2.00 12.54 -17.99
N ILE A 373 1.12 12.38 -18.98
CA ILE A 373 -0.34 12.36 -18.77
C ILE A 373 -0.84 10.94 -19.01
N PHE A 374 -1.68 10.47 -18.10
CA PHE A 374 -2.42 9.22 -18.21
C PHE A 374 -3.92 9.52 -18.30
N VAL A 375 -4.56 8.97 -19.32
CA VAL A 375 -6.02 8.88 -19.39
C VAL A 375 -6.41 7.48 -19.83
N ASN A 376 -7.56 7.01 -19.38
CA ASN A 376 -8.15 5.79 -19.91
C ASN A 376 -8.70 6.05 -21.32
N ARG A 377 -8.83 5.00 -22.13
CA ARG A 377 -9.61 5.08 -23.36
C ARG A 377 -11.05 5.50 -23.02
N SER A 378 -11.68 6.28 -23.89
CA SER A 378 -13.04 6.77 -23.65
C SER A 378 -14.13 5.67 -23.59
N ASP A 379 -13.84 4.47 -24.10
CA ASP A 379 -14.75 3.31 -24.11
C ASP A 379 -14.49 2.32 -22.96
N GLU A 380 -13.46 2.54 -22.13
CA GLU A 380 -13.12 1.69 -21.00
C GLU A 380 -13.14 2.51 -19.70
N LYS A 381 -13.80 2.00 -18.66
CA LYS A 381 -13.75 2.61 -17.33
C LYS A 381 -12.45 2.21 -16.65
N GLY A 382 -11.70 3.18 -16.14
CA GLY A 382 -10.60 2.92 -15.22
C GLY A 382 -11.08 2.66 -13.79
N GLY A 383 -10.14 2.25 -12.93
CA GLY A 383 -10.33 2.22 -11.49
C GLY A 383 -10.55 3.63 -10.90
N SER A 384 -11.01 3.67 -9.65
CA SER A 384 -11.00 4.86 -8.80
C SER A 384 -9.81 4.78 -7.86
N THR A 385 -9.51 5.87 -7.16
CA THR A 385 -8.39 5.97 -6.21
C THR A 385 -8.88 6.53 -4.87
N ILE A 386 -7.96 6.66 -3.90
CA ILE A 386 -8.20 7.39 -2.64
C ILE A 386 -8.47 8.89 -2.84
N GLY A 387 -8.11 9.47 -3.98
CA GLY A 387 -8.18 10.91 -4.24
C GLY A 387 -9.61 11.44 -4.16
N PRO A 388 -10.52 10.98 -5.05
CA PRO A 388 -11.91 11.44 -5.06
C PRO A 388 -12.60 11.17 -3.72
N ILE A 389 -12.30 10.01 -3.11
CA ILE A 389 -12.81 9.61 -1.80
C ILE A 389 -12.39 10.63 -0.74
N SER A 390 -11.09 10.89 -0.60
CA SER A 390 -10.56 11.84 0.39
C SER A 390 -11.11 13.26 0.17
N SER A 391 -11.25 13.68 -1.09
CA SER A 391 -11.81 15.00 -1.44
C SER A 391 -13.26 15.19 -0.99
N SER A 392 -14.01 14.10 -0.79
CA SER A 392 -15.37 14.16 -0.24
C SER A 392 -15.40 14.40 1.28
N HIS A 393 -14.30 14.07 1.98
CA HIS A 393 -14.14 14.25 3.43
C HIS A 393 -13.41 15.54 3.79
N VAL A 394 -12.48 15.99 2.93
CA VAL A 394 -11.70 17.21 3.12
C VAL A 394 -11.69 18.07 1.85
N ASN A 395 -12.16 19.31 1.96
CA ASN A 395 -12.22 20.24 0.84
C ASN A 395 -10.83 20.87 0.58
N ILE A 396 -9.96 20.12 -0.09
CA ILE A 396 -8.60 20.52 -0.45
C ILE A 396 -8.37 20.22 -1.94
N ASN A 397 -7.70 21.13 -2.66
CA ASN A 397 -7.29 20.87 -4.04
C ASN A 397 -6.37 19.63 -4.11
N SER A 398 -6.67 18.73 -5.02
CA SER A 398 -5.98 17.44 -5.12
C SER A 398 -5.58 17.14 -6.56
N VAL A 399 -4.39 16.59 -6.74
CA VAL A 399 -3.95 15.95 -7.99
C VAL A 399 -3.85 14.45 -7.75
N ASP A 400 -4.31 13.65 -8.70
CA ASP A 400 -4.04 12.21 -8.75
C ASP A 400 -2.83 11.97 -9.64
N MET A 401 -1.80 11.38 -9.06
CA MET A 401 -0.56 11.03 -9.76
C MET A 401 -0.10 9.62 -9.40
N GLY A 402 0.86 9.10 -10.16
CA GLY A 402 1.45 7.79 -9.89
C GLY A 402 2.70 7.54 -10.69
N LEU A 403 3.10 6.27 -10.73
CA LEU A 403 4.08 5.77 -11.68
C LEU A 403 3.43 4.79 -12.65
N ALA A 404 3.92 4.79 -13.89
CA ALA A 404 3.50 3.83 -14.89
C ALA A 404 4.15 2.47 -14.60
N ILE A 405 3.34 1.45 -14.34
CA ILE A 405 3.80 0.07 -14.14
C ILE A 405 3.16 -0.89 -15.13
N LEU A 406 3.75 -2.07 -15.25
CA LEU A 406 3.16 -3.23 -15.92
C LEU A 406 2.76 -4.28 -14.89
N SER A 407 1.74 -5.06 -15.26
CA SER A 407 1.24 -6.19 -14.46
C SER A 407 0.73 -5.80 -13.07
N MET A 408 0.16 -4.60 -12.94
CA MET A 408 -0.53 -4.15 -11.72
C MET A 408 -1.51 -5.22 -11.18
N HIS A 409 -1.52 -5.42 -9.87
CA HIS A 409 -2.25 -6.47 -9.13
C HIS A 409 -1.77 -7.92 -9.36
N SER A 410 -0.66 -8.12 -10.06
CA SER A 410 0.04 -9.41 -10.11
C SER A 410 0.69 -9.72 -8.76
N VAL A 411 0.90 -11.01 -8.45
CA VAL A 411 1.77 -11.39 -7.33
C VAL A 411 3.20 -10.83 -7.50
N ARG A 412 3.58 -10.50 -8.74
CA ARG A 412 4.85 -9.85 -9.10
C ARG A 412 4.66 -8.86 -10.24
N GLU A 413 4.93 -7.60 -9.94
CA GLU A 413 4.68 -6.43 -10.80
C GLU A 413 6.01 -5.90 -11.37
N LEU A 414 5.96 -4.91 -12.27
CA LEU A 414 7.14 -4.35 -12.91
C LEU A 414 7.06 -2.82 -13.03
N ALA A 415 7.99 -2.13 -12.37
CA ALA A 415 8.14 -0.66 -12.40
C ALA A 415 9.50 -0.23 -12.97
N GLY A 416 9.67 1.07 -13.22
CA GLY A 416 10.93 1.67 -13.66
C GLY A 416 11.82 2.14 -12.52
N VAL A 417 13.13 1.88 -12.62
CA VAL A 417 14.12 2.39 -11.65
C VAL A 417 14.13 3.93 -11.61
N LYS A 418 14.05 4.58 -12.78
CA LYS A 418 14.07 6.06 -12.84
C LYS A 418 12.79 6.67 -12.31
N ASP A 419 11.65 6.03 -12.55
CA ASP A 419 10.36 6.53 -12.09
C ASP A 419 10.30 6.61 -10.57
N TYR A 420 10.80 5.59 -9.87
CA TYR A 420 10.93 5.61 -8.41
C TYR A 420 11.75 6.83 -7.90
N MET A 421 12.87 7.12 -8.56
CA MET A 421 13.71 8.27 -8.25
C MET A 421 13.00 9.59 -8.53
N TYR A 422 12.29 9.69 -9.65
CA TYR A 422 11.56 10.88 -10.04
C TYR A 422 10.39 11.18 -9.09
N ALA A 423 9.63 10.17 -8.67
CA ALA A 423 8.56 10.33 -7.68
C ALA A 423 9.12 10.91 -6.38
N THR A 424 10.16 10.28 -5.84
CA THR A 424 10.82 10.73 -4.59
C THR A 424 11.28 12.18 -4.70
N LYS A 425 11.97 12.55 -5.79
CA LYS A 425 12.42 13.95 -6.01
C LYS A 425 11.26 14.95 -6.10
N SER A 426 10.16 14.58 -6.78
CA SER A 426 8.99 15.45 -6.88
C SER A 426 8.30 15.67 -5.53
N PHE A 427 8.30 14.64 -4.67
CA PHE A 427 7.76 14.73 -3.32
C PHE A 427 8.66 15.55 -2.39
N GLU A 428 9.98 15.39 -2.50
CA GLU A 428 10.94 16.22 -1.78
C GLU A 428 10.73 17.70 -2.13
N GLU A 429 10.66 18.05 -3.42
CA GLU A 429 10.38 19.42 -3.86
C GLU A 429 9.04 19.91 -3.31
N PHE A 430 7.96 19.13 -3.44
CA PHE A 430 6.64 19.51 -2.90
C PHE A 430 6.72 19.87 -1.42
N TYR A 431 7.39 19.06 -0.61
CA TYR A 431 7.54 19.31 0.83
C TYR A 431 8.40 20.53 1.17
N THR A 432 9.26 21.02 0.27
CA THR A 432 10.03 22.27 0.48
C THR A 432 9.25 23.56 0.24
N LEU A 433 8.15 23.49 -0.51
CA LEU A 433 7.39 24.66 -0.99
C LEU A 433 6.72 25.54 0.08
#